data_AF-A0A8I6SV71-F1
#
_entry.id   AF-A0A8I6SV71-F1
#
_cell.length_a   1.000
_cell.length_b   1.000
_cell.length_c   1.000
_cell.angle_alpha   90.00
_cell.angle_beta   90.00
_cell.angle_gamma   90.00
#
_symmetry.space_group_name_H-M   'P 1'
#
loop_
_entity.id
_entity.type
_entity.pdbx_description
1 polymer ?
#
loop_
_entity_poly.entity_id
_entity_poly.type
_entity_poly.pdbx_seq_one_letter_code
_entity_poly.pdbx_strand_id
1 'polypeptide(L)'
;MREAAKKGDRAVCTILAKEVIRSRKAITKIHTSKAHLNSVQLQMKNQLATLRVSGSLQKSTEVMQSMQRLVKVPEVAAAMRELSKEMMKAGIIEEMLEETMDVLEDGEEMEEAAQEEIDKVLWELTQGTLGKAPAAVTEVPGTSSVKEEAAAEDDDEDLEEMQSRLEALKS
;
A
#
# COMPACT_ATOMS: atom_id res chain seq x y z
N MET A 1 -8.52 -2.14 15.19
CA MET A 1 -7.13 -2.66 15.20
C MET A 1 -6.55 -2.78 16.62
N ARG A 2 -6.46 -1.71 17.43
CA ARG A 2 -5.86 -1.78 18.78
C ARG A 2 -6.52 -2.80 19.72
N GLU A 3 -7.85 -2.94 19.66
CA GLU A 3 -8.56 -3.94 20.46
C GLU A 3 -8.30 -5.38 19.99
N ALA A 4 -8.26 -5.62 18.68
CA ALA A 4 -7.90 -6.91 18.10
C ALA A 4 -6.44 -7.30 18.44
N ALA A 5 -5.53 -6.32 18.45
CA ALA A 5 -4.14 -6.52 18.85
C ALA A 5 -4.01 -6.95 20.33
N LYS A 6 -4.81 -6.36 21.23
CA LYS A 6 -4.87 -6.77 22.65
C LYS A 6 -5.43 -8.19 22.84
N LYS A 7 -6.30 -8.64 21.93
CA LYS A 7 -6.86 -10.00 21.92
C LYS A 7 -5.94 -11.03 21.25
N GLY A 8 -4.77 -10.61 20.73
CA GLY A 8 -3.81 -11.50 20.06
C GLY A 8 -4.24 -11.96 18.66
N ASP A 9 -5.30 -11.38 18.09
CA ASP A 9 -5.82 -11.80 16.79
C ASP A 9 -5.01 -11.19 15.64
N ARG A 10 -3.91 -11.87 15.30
CA ARG A 10 -2.99 -11.45 14.24
C ARG A 10 -3.66 -11.43 12.87
N ALA A 11 -4.56 -12.38 12.58
CA ALA A 11 -5.25 -12.47 11.29
C ALA A 11 -6.15 -11.24 11.04
N VAL A 12 -6.96 -10.86 12.04
CA VAL A 12 -7.81 -9.66 11.95
C VAL A 12 -6.95 -8.39 11.87
N CYS A 13 -5.85 -8.32 12.63
CA CYS A 13 -4.92 -7.21 12.56
C CYS A 13 -4.31 -7.05 11.16
N THR A 14 -3.89 -8.13 10.50
CA THR A 14 -3.35 -8.11 9.13
C THR A 14 -4.38 -7.61 8.12
N ILE A 15 -5.64 -8.08 8.19
CA ILE A 15 -6.71 -7.62 7.29
C ILE A 15 -6.95 -6.10 7.48
N LEU A 16 -7.03 -5.64 8.73
CA LEU A 16 -7.21 -4.22 9.02
C LEU A 16 -6.00 -3.37 8.58
N ALA A 17 -4.78 -3.90 8.65
CA ALA A 17 -3.59 -3.22 8.17
C ALA A 17 -3.61 -3.05 6.65
N LYS A 18 -4.01 -4.09 5.91
CA LYS A 18 -4.23 -4.01 4.45
C LYS A 18 -5.25 -2.93 4.09
N GLU A 19 -6.35 -2.83 4.85
CA GLU A 19 -7.37 -1.81 4.61
C GLU A 19 -6.86 -0.39 4.91
N VAL A 20 -6.00 -0.21 5.92
CA VAL A 20 -5.34 1.07 6.19
C VAL A 20 -4.42 1.48 5.03
N ILE A 21 -3.62 0.55 4.49
CA ILE A 21 -2.76 0.82 3.34
C ILE A 21 -3.60 1.21 2.12
N ARG A 22 -4.67 0.46 1.83
CA ARG A 22 -5.61 0.79 0.76
C ARG A 22 -6.21 2.19 0.95
N SER A 23 -6.61 2.53 2.18
CA SER A 23 -7.13 3.87 2.51
C SER A 23 -6.08 4.96 2.30
N ARG A 24 -4.83 4.74 2.71
CA ARG A 24 -3.72 5.69 2.49
C ARG A 24 -3.47 5.90 0.99
N LYS A 25 -3.44 4.84 0.19
CA LYS A 25 -3.31 4.91 -1.28
C LYS A 25 -4.48 5.68 -1.92
N ALA A 26 -5.71 5.42 -1.47
CA ALA A 26 -6.90 6.15 -1.94
C ALA A 26 -6.81 7.66 -1.60
N ILE A 27 -6.39 8.00 -0.38
CA ILE A 27 -6.17 9.40 0.04
C ILE A 27 -5.13 10.07 -0.85
N THR A 28 -3.98 9.42 -1.09
CA THR A 28 -2.94 9.94 -1.98
C THR A 28 -3.48 10.17 -3.40
N LYS A 29 -4.26 9.22 -3.95
CA LYS A 29 -4.91 9.33 -5.26
C LYS A 29 -5.90 10.52 -5.31
N ILE A 30 -6.64 10.77 -4.24
CA ILE A 30 -7.51 11.95 -4.13
C ILE A 30 -6.70 13.25 -4.09
N HIS A 31 -5.59 13.28 -3.36
CA HIS A 31 -4.72 14.47 -3.30
C HIS A 31 -4.08 14.80 -4.65
N THR A 32 -3.59 13.80 -5.38
CA THR A 32 -3.04 14.01 -6.73
C THR A 32 -4.12 14.49 -7.69
N SER A 33 -5.32 13.91 -7.61
CA SER A 33 -6.48 14.36 -8.39
C SER A 33 -6.84 15.82 -8.10
N LYS A 34 -6.85 16.22 -6.82
CA LYS A 34 -7.08 17.61 -6.42
C LYS A 34 -6.02 18.57 -6.99
N ALA A 35 -4.76 18.16 -7.01
CA ALA A 35 -3.69 18.95 -7.60
C ALA A 35 -3.89 19.14 -9.12
N HIS A 36 -4.28 18.08 -9.84
CA HIS A 36 -4.60 18.16 -11.27
C HIS A 36 -5.79 19.09 -11.55
N LEU A 37 -6.85 19.03 -10.75
CA LEU A 37 -8.00 19.95 -10.87
C LEU A 37 -7.58 21.41 -10.66
N ASN A 38 -6.76 21.68 -9.64
CA ASN A 38 -6.24 23.03 -9.39
C ASN A 38 -5.39 23.54 -10.55
N SER A 39 -4.60 22.67 -11.19
CA SER A 39 -3.82 23.02 -12.39
C SER A 39 -4.75 23.43 -13.54
N VAL A 40 -5.78 22.63 -13.84
CA VAL A 40 -6.79 22.97 -14.86
C VAL A 40 -7.47 24.30 -14.54
N GLN A 41 -7.83 24.54 -13.27
CA GLN A 41 -8.44 25.80 -12.86
C GLN A 41 -7.52 27.00 -13.07
N LEU A 42 -6.24 26.87 -12.73
CA LEU A 42 -5.25 27.93 -12.93
C LEU A 42 -5.05 28.24 -14.42
N GLN A 43 -4.93 27.20 -15.24
CA GLN A 43 -4.82 27.33 -16.68
C GLN A 43 -6.06 27.98 -17.29
N MET A 44 -7.27 27.65 -16.82
CA MET A 44 -8.50 28.33 -17.26
C MET A 44 -8.52 29.82 -16.90
N LYS A 45 -8.06 30.18 -15.69
CA LYS A 45 -7.91 31.60 -15.31
C LYS A 45 -6.91 32.32 -16.22
N ASN A 46 -5.82 31.65 -16.57
CA ASN A 46 -4.83 32.18 -17.51
C ASN A 46 -5.44 32.38 -18.90
N GLN A 47 -6.17 31.40 -19.44
CA GLN A 47 -6.87 31.52 -20.72
C GLN A 47 -7.85 32.69 -20.74
N LEU A 48 -8.57 32.91 -19.64
CA LEU A 48 -9.50 34.04 -19.51
C LEU A 48 -8.73 35.38 -19.50
N ALA A 49 -7.59 35.45 -18.81
CA ALA A 49 -6.73 36.64 -18.85
C ALA A 49 -6.19 36.91 -20.26
N THR A 50 -5.70 35.87 -20.95
CA THR A 50 -5.25 35.96 -22.35
C THR A 50 -6.38 36.44 -23.25
N LEU A 51 -7.58 35.87 -23.14
CA LEU A 51 -8.76 36.28 -23.91
C LEU A 51 -9.11 37.77 -23.70
N ARG A 52 -8.96 38.30 -22.48
CA ARG A 52 -9.21 39.73 -22.21
C ARG A 52 -8.16 40.65 -22.81
N VAL A 53 -6.92 40.19 -22.93
CA VAL A 53 -5.78 41.02 -23.39
C VAL A 53 -5.59 40.90 -24.90
N SER A 54 -5.54 39.68 -25.43
CA SER A 54 -5.29 39.41 -26.86
C SER A 54 -6.56 39.20 -27.68
N GLY A 55 -7.72 38.99 -27.04
CA GLY A 55 -8.96 38.63 -27.73
C GLY A 55 -8.98 37.20 -28.29
N SER A 56 -7.97 36.39 -28.00
CA SER A 56 -7.83 35.03 -28.53
C SER A 56 -7.68 33.99 -27.42
N LEU A 57 -8.22 32.79 -27.67
CA LEU A 57 -7.96 31.59 -26.86
C LEU A 57 -6.73 30.88 -27.42
N GLN A 58 -5.85 30.43 -26.54
CA GLN A 58 -4.65 29.68 -26.93
C GLN A 58 -4.82 28.21 -26.56
N LYS A 59 -4.39 27.33 -27.46
CA LYS A 59 -4.34 25.89 -27.19
C LYS A 59 -3.38 25.59 -26.03
N SER A 60 -3.79 24.73 -25.10
CA SER A 60 -3.00 24.33 -23.93
C SER A 60 -2.90 22.81 -23.84
N THR A 61 -1.70 22.29 -24.09
CA THR A 61 -1.37 20.88 -23.93
C THR A 61 -1.28 20.48 -22.46
N GLU A 62 -0.94 21.40 -21.57
CA GLU A 62 -0.90 21.13 -20.11
C GLU A 62 -2.29 20.88 -19.53
N VAL A 63 -3.30 21.64 -19.98
CA VAL A 63 -4.71 21.39 -19.62
C VAL A 63 -5.13 20.02 -20.11
N MET A 64 -4.80 19.69 -21.36
CA MET A 64 -5.11 18.39 -21.97
C MET A 64 -4.52 17.23 -21.15
N GLN A 65 -3.24 17.32 -20.77
CA GLN A 65 -2.59 16.29 -19.96
C GLN A 65 -3.20 16.16 -18.56
N SER A 66 -3.45 17.28 -17.88
CA SER A 66 -4.06 17.27 -16.55
C SER A 66 -5.46 16.70 -16.59
N MET A 67 -6.21 17.02 -17.65
CA MET A 67 -7.54 16.49 -17.89
C MET A 67 -7.53 14.98 -18.12
N GLN A 68 -6.58 14.48 -18.92
CA GLN A 68 -6.45 13.05 -19.17
C GLN A 68 -6.16 12.26 -17.89
N ARG A 69 -5.34 12.81 -16.99
CA ARG A 69 -5.09 12.18 -15.67
C ARG A 69 -6.36 12.14 -14.81
N LEU A 70 -7.20 13.17 -14.87
CA LEU A 70 -8.46 13.24 -14.13
C LEU A 70 -9.54 12.32 -14.70
N VAL A 71 -9.58 12.07 -16.01
CA VAL A 71 -10.53 11.13 -16.62
C VAL A 71 -10.31 9.69 -16.12
N LYS A 72 -9.10 9.36 -15.65
CA LYS A 72 -8.77 8.06 -15.04
C LYS A 72 -9.31 7.90 -13.61
N VAL A 73 -9.85 8.96 -13.00
CA VAL A 73 -10.38 8.96 -11.64
C VAL A 73 -11.90 8.75 -11.72
N PRO A 74 -12.43 7.57 -11.35
CA PRO A 74 -13.83 7.18 -11.62
C PRO A 74 -14.85 8.21 -11.13
N GLU A 75 -14.59 8.82 -9.97
CA GLU A 75 -15.47 9.77 -9.30
C GLU A 75 -15.67 11.07 -10.10
N VAL A 76 -14.69 11.48 -10.91
CA VAL A 76 -14.75 12.71 -11.73
C VAL A 76 -14.71 12.45 -13.23
N ALA A 77 -14.54 11.19 -13.64
CA ALA A 77 -14.34 10.80 -15.04
C ALA A 77 -15.43 11.30 -15.97
N ALA A 78 -16.70 11.14 -15.60
CA ALA A 78 -17.83 11.58 -16.42
C ALA A 78 -17.83 13.09 -16.65
N ALA A 79 -17.67 13.88 -15.59
CA ALA A 79 -17.64 15.34 -15.66
C ALA A 79 -16.43 15.86 -16.45
N MET A 80 -15.26 15.26 -16.26
CA MET A 80 -14.03 15.64 -16.97
C MET A 80 -14.10 15.27 -18.45
N ARG A 81 -14.78 14.19 -18.81
CA ARG A 81 -14.97 13.81 -20.21
C ARG A 81 -15.89 14.80 -20.95
N GLU A 82 -16.95 15.28 -20.30
CA GLU A 82 -17.81 16.33 -20.88
C GLU A 82 -17.06 17.67 -20.99
N LEU A 83 -16.38 18.08 -19.92
CA LEU A 83 -15.59 19.31 -19.93
C LEU A 83 -14.46 19.25 -20.98
N SER A 84 -13.86 18.08 -21.22
CA SER A 84 -12.86 17.89 -22.28
C SER A 84 -13.46 18.13 -23.66
N LYS A 85 -14.66 17.58 -23.90
CA LYS A 85 -15.41 17.80 -25.15
C LYS A 85 -15.75 19.28 -25.38
N GLU A 86 -16.15 20.00 -24.34
CA GLU A 86 -16.40 21.44 -24.43
C GLU A 86 -15.12 22.24 -24.67
N MET A 87 -14.02 21.91 -23.99
CA MET A 87 -12.73 22.57 -24.20
C MET A 87 -12.16 22.32 -25.60
N MET A 88 -12.40 21.14 -26.17
CA MET A 88 -12.02 20.82 -27.54
C MET A 88 -12.81 21.68 -28.53
N LYS A 89 -14.13 21.79 -28.36
CA LYS A 89 -14.99 22.69 -29.16
C LYS A 89 -14.59 24.15 -29.03
N ALA A 90 -14.16 24.59 -27.85
CA ALA A 90 -13.68 25.93 -27.59
C ALA A 90 -12.27 26.21 -28.17
N GLY A 91 -11.61 25.21 -28.76
CA GLY A 91 -10.26 25.34 -29.31
C GLY A 91 -9.17 25.49 -28.25
N ILE A 92 -9.47 25.16 -26.99
CA ILE A 92 -8.55 25.24 -25.86
C ILE A 92 -7.65 24.01 -25.81
N ILE A 93 -8.15 22.85 -26.18
CA ILE A 93 -7.37 21.61 -26.28
C ILE A 93 -7.51 21.02 -27.68
N GLU A 94 -6.51 20.25 -28.09
CA GLU A 94 -6.51 19.59 -29.39
C GLU A 94 -7.34 18.31 -29.35
N GLU A 95 -7.71 17.78 -30.53
CA GLU A 95 -8.29 16.45 -30.63
C GLU A 95 -7.32 15.45 -30.01
N MET A 96 -7.70 14.92 -28.85
CA MET A 96 -6.93 13.89 -28.19
C MET A 96 -6.92 12.66 -29.09
N LEU A 97 -5.77 12.36 -29.72
CA LEU A 97 -5.54 10.99 -30.18
C LEU A 97 -5.57 10.12 -28.93
N GLU A 98 -6.48 9.16 -28.91
CA GLU A 98 -6.67 8.23 -27.81
C GLU A 98 -5.46 7.28 -27.76
N GLU A 99 -4.31 7.77 -27.30
CA GLU A 99 -3.18 6.94 -26.90
C GLU A 99 -3.54 6.28 -25.57
N THR A 100 -4.39 5.26 -25.66
CA THR A 100 -4.55 4.21 -24.66
C THR A 100 -3.28 3.37 -24.65
N MET A 101 -2.15 3.95 -24.24
CA MET A 101 -1.05 3.13 -23.75
C MET A 101 -1.33 2.90 -22.27
N ASP A 102 -1.96 1.76 -22.06
CA ASP A 102 -2.35 1.19 -20.78
C ASP A 102 -1.10 1.08 -19.89
N VAL A 103 -0.88 2.08 -19.05
CA VAL A 103 0.01 1.96 -17.90
C VAL A 103 -0.79 1.21 -16.83
N LEU A 104 -0.91 -0.10 -17.07
CA LEU A 104 -1.33 -1.15 -16.14
C LEU A 104 -0.31 -1.31 -14.99
N GLU A 105 0.26 -0.22 -14.46
CA GLU A 105 1.25 -0.28 -13.37
C GLU A 105 0.62 -0.54 -11.99
N ASP A 106 -0.70 -0.50 -11.83
CA ASP A 106 -1.32 -0.68 -10.50
C ASP A 106 -1.65 -2.16 -10.17
N GLY A 107 -1.32 -3.11 -11.06
CA GLY A 107 -1.75 -4.51 -10.98
C GLY A 107 -0.77 -5.50 -10.36
N GLU A 108 0.54 -5.34 -10.53
CA GLU A 108 1.49 -6.45 -10.33
C GLU A 108 2.68 -6.19 -9.36
N GLU A 109 2.85 -4.99 -8.80
CA GLU A 109 3.90 -4.75 -7.78
C GLU A 109 3.47 -5.08 -6.32
N MET A 110 2.29 -5.70 -6.12
CA MET A 110 1.56 -5.59 -4.83
C MET A 110 1.76 -6.73 -3.82
N GLU A 111 2.58 -7.76 -4.06
CA GLU A 111 2.62 -8.89 -3.11
C GLU A 111 3.87 -8.95 -2.22
N GLU A 112 5.07 -8.71 -2.76
CA GLU A 112 6.31 -8.84 -1.96
C GLU A 112 6.67 -7.56 -1.18
N ALA A 113 6.43 -6.37 -1.76
CA ALA A 113 6.62 -5.09 -1.07
C ALA A 113 5.53 -4.79 -0.01
N ALA A 114 4.40 -5.50 -0.06
CA ALA A 114 3.26 -5.24 0.82
C ALA A 114 3.42 -5.83 2.22
N GLN A 115 4.17 -6.92 2.41
CA GLN A 115 4.27 -7.57 3.73
C GLN A 115 5.07 -6.71 4.72
N GLU A 116 6.18 -6.10 4.28
CA GLU A 116 6.95 -5.14 5.10
C GLU A 116 6.12 -3.90 5.43
N GLU A 117 5.36 -3.36 4.47
CA GLU A 117 4.47 -2.22 4.71
C GLU A 117 3.34 -2.56 5.70
N ILE A 118 2.77 -3.76 5.60
CA ILE A 118 1.77 -4.29 6.54
C ILE A 118 2.38 -4.39 7.94
N ASP A 119 3.56 -4.99 8.08
CA ASP A 119 4.23 -5.16 9.38
C ASP A 119 4.61 -3.80 9.99
N LYS A 120 5.02 -2.83 9.17
CA LYS A 120 5.24 -1.44 9.59
C LYS A 120 3.96 -0.78 10.08
N VAL A 121 2.85 -0.89 9.35
CA VAL A 121 1.54 -0.34 9.75
C VAL A 121 1.04 -1.00 11.03
N LEU A 122 1.23 -2.31 11.16
CA LEU A 122 0.93 -3.06 12.38
C LEU A 122 1.75 -2.55 13.55
N TRP A 123 3.06 -2.37 13.38
CA TRP A 123 3.94 -1.82 14.42
C TRP A 123 3.54 -0.40 14.83
N GLU A 124 3.36 0.50 13.87
CA GLU A 124 2.95 1.91 14.08
C GLU A 124 1.63 2.02 14.86
N LEU A 125 0.63 1.24 14.46
CA LEU A 125 -0.73 1.37 15.00
C LEU A 125 -0.96 0.55 16.28
N THR A 126 -0.23 -0.54 16.45
CA THR A 126 -0.32 -1.39 17.66
C THR A 126 0.74 -1.04 18.71
N GLN A 127 1.68 -0.13 18.42
CA GLN A 127 2.77 0.26 19.33
C GLN A 127 3.54 -0.95 19.88
N GLY A 128 3.72 -1.97 19.03
CA GLY A 128 4.39 -3.22 19.42
C GLY A 128 3.62 -4.13 20.37
N THR A 129 2.33 -3.87 20.66
CA THR A 129 1.50 -4.78 21.48
C THR A 129 1.35 -6.15 20.86
N LEU A 130 1.38 -6.25 19.52
CA LEU A 130 1.38 -7.52 18.80
C LEU A 130 2.72 -8.27 18.87
N GLY A 131 3.83 -7.54 19.06
CA GLY A 131 5.18 -8.10 19.24
C GLY A 131 5.52 -8.47 20.70
N LYS A 132 4.64 -8.12 21.65
CA LYS A 132 4.72 -8.46 23.08
C LYS A 132 3.72 -9.54 23.50
N ALA A 133 2.86 -10.00 22.60
CA ALA A 133 1.94 -11.08 22.91
C ALA A 133 2.74 -12.39 22.93
N PRO A 134 2.79 -13.13 24.06
CA PRO A 134 3.34 -14.48 24.04
C PRO A 134 2.59 -15.25 22.95
N ALA A 135 3.33 -16.02 22.15
CA ALA A 135 2.77 -16.92 21.15
C ALA A 135 1.53 -17.56 21.77
N ALA A 136 0.35 -17.21 21.23
CA ALA A 136 -0.90 -17.73 21.73
C ALA A 136 -0.77 -19.24 21.68
N VAL A 137 -0.70 -19.85 22.86
CA VAL A 137 -0.64 -21.29 23.04
C VAL A 137 -1.85 -21.84 22.29
N THR A 138 -1.60 -22.44 21.13
CA THR A 138 -2.57 -23.33 20.50
C THR A 138 -2.61 -24.59 21.36
N GLU A 139 -3.28 -24.50 22.50
CA GLU A 139 -3.75 -25.66 23.25
C GLU A 139 -4.92 -26.25 22.49
N VAL A 140 -4.59 -27.15 21.58
CA VAL A 140 -5.51 -28.18 21.11
C VAL A 140 -5.25 -29.40 22.00
N PRO A 141 -6.17 -29.81 22.89
CA PRO A 141 -5.94 -30.95 23.74
C PRO A 141 -6.07 -32.22 22.90
N GLY A 142 -4.94 -32.90 22.72
CA GLY A 142 -4.88 -34.24 22.15
C GLY A 142 -4.26 -34.26 20.76
N THR A 143 -2.98 -34.57 20.68
CA THR A 143 -2.44 -35.78 20.04
C THR A 143 -0.94 -35.78 20.25
N SER A 144 -0.45 -36.82 20.91
CA SER A 144 0.95 -37.14 21.11
C SER A 144 1.68 -37.35 19.78
N SER A 145 2.72 -36.56 19.50
CA SER A 145 3.84 -37.00 18.65
C SER A 145 5.04 -36.05 18.79
N VAL A 146 6.10 -36.61 19.35
CA VAL A 146 7.54 -36.39 19.08
C VAL A 146 8.02 -34.93 19.06
N LYS A 147 8.72 -34.60 20.15
CA LYS A 147 9.60 -33.45 20.32
C LYS A 147 10.90 -33.73 19.56
N GLU A 148 11.19 -32.96 18.52
CA GLU A 148 12.51 -32.92 17.88
C GLU A 148 13.17 -31.60 18.30
N GLU A 149 14.31 -31.73 18.97
CA GLU A 149 15.09 -30.68 19.61
C GLU A 149 16.00 -29.96 18.60
N ALA A 150 16.09 -28.64 18.71
CA ALA A 150 17.20 -27.85 18.18
C ALA A 150 17.37 -26.57 19.01
N ALA A 151 18.37 -26.57 19.90
CA ALA A 151 19.12 -25.45 20.49
C ALA A 151 19.83 -26.01 21.74
N ALA A 152 21.05 -26.53 21.67
CA ALA A 152 22.32 -25.79 21.66
C ALA A 152 22.40 -24.76 22.79
N GLU A 153 22.88 -25.19 23.97
CA GLU A 153 23.91 -24.56 24.82
C GLU A 153 24.07 -25.37 26.13
N ASP A 154 25.33 -25.55 26.56
CA ASP A 154 25.87 -26.37 27.68
C ASP A 154 25.99 -27.89 27.48
N ASP A 155 27.17 -28.37 27.06
CA ASP A 155 27.45 -29.80 26.85
C ASP A 155 28.91 -30.19 27.16
N ASP A 156 29.54 -29.58 28.18
CA ASP A 156 30.89 -30.01 28.65
C ASP A 156 30.83 -30.90 29.91
N GLU A 157 29.92 -30.65 30.86
CA GLU A 157 29.82 -31.45 32.10
C GLU A 157 29.15 -32.83 31.87
N ASP A 158 28.20 -32.93 30.92
CA ASP A 158 27.49 -34.19 30.63
C ASP A 158 28.35 -35.19 29.84
N LEU A 159 29.31 -34.71 29.05
CA LEU A 159 30.27 -35.56 28.32
C LEU A 159 31.25 -36.26 29.26
N GLU A 160 31.70 -35.60 30.33
CA GLU A 160 32.58 -36.20 31.34
C GLU A 160 31.84 -37.27 32.17
N GLU A 161 30.57 -37.02 32.53
CA GLU A 161 29.75 -38.02 33.24
C GLU A 161 29.53 -39.27 32.37
N MET A 162 29.28 -39.11 31.06
CA MET A 162 29.13 -40.24 30.14
C MET A 162 30.42 -41.05 29.96
N GLN A 163 31.59 -40.41 29.92
CA GLN A 163 32.89 -41.10 29.83
C GLN A 163 33.18 -41.94 31.08
N SER A 164 32.88 -41.42 32.27
CA SER A 164 33.08 -42.16 33.53
C SER A 164 32.24 -43.44 33.61
N ARG A 165 31.01 -43.42 33.06
CA ARG A 165 30.11 -44.59 33.01
C ARG A 165 30.59 -45.65 32.02
N LEU A 166 31.22 -45.25 30.91
CA LEU A 166 31.76 -46.17 29.92
C LEU A 166 33.03 -46.88 30.40
N GLU A 167 33.86 -46.20 31.19
CA GLU A 167 35.05 -46.80 31.80
C GLU A 167 34.68 -47.81 32.88
N ALA A 168 33.63 -47.56 33.66
CA ALA A 168 33.11 -48.48 34.67
C ALA A 168 32.57 -49.82 34.09
N LEU A 169 32.29 -49.87 32.79
CA LEU A 169 31.86 -51.09 32.06
C LEU A 169 33.01 -51.84 31.38
N LYS A 170 34.23 -51.27 31.40
CA LYS A 170 35.43 -51.83 30.76
C LYS A 170 36.42 -52.46 31.76
N SER A 171 36.13 -52.43 33.06
CA SER A 171 36.80 -53.21 34.12
C SER A 171 35.92 -54.35 34.59
#